data_AF-A0A537J030-F1
#
_entry.id   AF-A0A537J030-F1
#
_cell.length_a   1.000
_cell.length_b   1.000
_cell.length_c   1.000
_cell.angle_alpha   90.00
_cell.angle_beta   90.00
_cell.angle_gamma   90.00
#
_symmetry.space_group_name_H-M   'P 1'
#
loop_
_entity.id
_entity.type
_entity.pdbx_description
1 polymer ?
#
loop_
_entity_poly.entity_id
_entity_poly.type
_entity_poly.pdbx_seq_one_letter_code
_entity_poly.pdbx_strand_id
1 'polypeptide(L)'
;MINTIQVAVIGIALAALVGVVVGAARLSPNWLVGRMALGYVEALRNTPLLVQLFFWYFAIFLQLPDGSSSHPPLRLLGGLVTLTNSGLAIGGALVERFGRMMAEGGYQLTPELAALVIGLAVYTSAFIAEIVRGGILAVSRGQMEAARSLGLTYRQGLRLIILPQVFRIIIPPLGNQFLNLTKNSSLALGIGYAELLTTANTVSSQSFRSLEAFTVVTLAYLALSLMISGALNVIRLRLG
;
A
#
# COMPACT_ATOMS: atom_id res chain seq x y z
N MET A 1 14.43 -2.62 11.83
CA MET A 1 14.58 -1.97 10.51
C MET A 1 14.03 -2.81 9.37
N ILE A 2 14.33 -4.12 9.30
CA ILE A 2 13.84 -5.01 8.22
C ILE A 2 12.31 -4.99 8.10
N ASN A 3 11.58 -5.13 9.22
CA ASN A 3 10.11 -5.09 9.22
C ASN A 3 9.56 -3.79 8.63
N THR A 4 10.13 -2.64 8.98
CA THR A 4 9.75 -1.32 8.44
C THR A 4 9.98 -1.24 6.92
N ILE A 5 11.13 -1.75 6.44
CA ILE A 5 11.45 -1.79 5.00
C ILE A 5 10.47 -2.72 4.26
N GLN A 6 10.18 -3.89 4.83
CA GLN A 6 9.24 -4.85 4.25
C GLN A 6 7.85 -4.22 4.09
N VAL A 7 7.34 -3.55 5.14
CA VAL A 7 6.06 -2.84 5.09
C VAL A 7 6.09 -1.74 4.03
N ALA A 8 7.16 -0.94 3.97
CA ALA A 8 7.29 0.13 2.99
C ALA A 8 7.29 -0.40 1.55
N VAL A 9 8.10 -1.42 1.24
CA VAL A 9 8.23 -1.98 -0.11
C VAL A 9 6.91 -2.61 -0.58
N ILE A 10 6.33 -3.49 0.23
CA ILE A 10 5.09 -4.19 -0.14
C ILE A 10 3.92 -3.19 -0.18
N GLY A 11 3.82 -2.32 0.82
CA GLY A 11 2.78 -1.30 0.89
C GLY A 11 2.83 -0.33 -0.28
N ILE A 12 4.01 0.16 -0.67
CA ILE A 12 4.19 1.04 -1.84
C ILE A 12 3.76 0.34 -3.12
N ALA A 13 4.21 -0.91 -3.34
CA ALA A 13 3.87 -1.65 -4.55
C ALA A 13 2.35 -1.87 -4.68
N LEU A 14 1.70 -2.29 -3.59
CA LEU A 14 0.25 -2.50 -3.57
C LEU A 14 -0.53 -1.18 -3.69
N ALA A 15 -0.13 -0.14 -2.96
CA ALA A 15 -0.76 1.17 -3.02
C ALA A 15 -0.70 1.76 -4.44
N ALA A 16 0.46 1.65 -5.10
CA ALA A 16 0.65 2.13 -6.46
C ALA A 16 -0.22 1.35 -7.46
N LEU A 17 -0.25 0.01 -7.36
CA LEU A 17 -1.06 -0.83 -8.22
C LEU A 17 -2.55 -0.49 -8.09
N VAL A 18 -3.09 -0.53 -6.86
CA VAL A 18 -4.50 -0.25 -6.59
C VAL A 18 -4.83 1.20 -6.95
N GLY A 19 -3.96 2.14 -6.57
CA GLY A 19 -4.21 3.56 -6.79
C GLY A 19 -4.23 3.95 -8.27
N VAL A 20 -3.37 3.35 -9.10
CA VAL A 20 -3.40 3.55 -10.56
C VAL A 20 -4.68 2.98 -11.16
N VAL A 21 -5.08 1.77 -10.75
CA VAL A 21 -6.33 1.14 -11.23
C VAL A 21 -7.55 1.98 -10.84
N VAL A 22 -7.66 2.38 -9.57
CA VAL A 22 -8.77 3.21 -9.07
C VAL A 22 -8.74 4.60 -9.73
N GLY A 23 -7.56 5.20 -9.89
CA GLY A 23 -7.39 6.49 -10.55
C GLY A 23 -7.87 6.48 -12.01
N ALA A 24 -7.55 5.41 -12.75
CA ALA A 24 -8.05 5.20 -14.11
C ALA A 24 -9.56 4.91 -14.12
N ALA A 25 -10.06 4.09 -13.19
CA ALA A 25 -11.49 3.78 -13.05
C ALA A 25 -12.35 5.04 -12.84
N ARG A 26 -11.82 6.06 -12.16
CA ARG A 26 -12.49 7.36 -11.98
C ARG A 26 -12.67 8.18 -13.25
N LEU A 27 -11.92 7.86 -14.30
CA LEU A 27 -12.06 8.48 -15.62
C LEU A 27 -12.88 7.61 -16.57
N SER A 28 -13.40 6.47 -16.08
CA SER A 28 -14.21 5.57 -16.89
C SER A 28 -15.48 6.28 -17.36
N PRO A 29 -15.88 6.13 -18.64
CA PRO A 29 -17.16 6.62 -19.12
C PRO A 29 -18.35 5.90 -18.47
N ASN A 30 -18.11 4.73 -17.86
CA ASN A 30 -19.13 4.02 -17.11
C ASN A 30 -19.40 4.73 -15.77
N TRP A 31 -20.59 5.31 -15.65
CA TRP A 31 -21.05 6.04 -14.46
C TRP A 31 -20.90 5.24 -13.17
N LEU A 32 -21.23 3.94 -13.19
CA LEU A 32 -21.17 3.11 -11.99
C LEU A 32 -19.72 2.92 -11.53
N VAL A 33 -18.82 2.60 -12.46
CA VAL A 33 -17.40 2.42 -12.16
C VAL A 33 -16.79 3.71 -11.60
N GLY A 34 -17.08 4.85 -12.24
CA GLY A 34 -16.60 6.16 -11.77
C GLY A 34 -17.14 6.54 -10.40
N ARG A 35 -18.43 6.29 -10.13
CA ARG A 35 -19.09 6.54 -8.83
C ARG A 35 -18.56 5.65 -7.72
N MET A 36 -18.38 4.35 -7.98
CA MET A 36 -17.82 3.40 -7.01
C MET A 36 -16.38 3.78 -6.65
N ALA A 37 -15.57 4.12 -7.64
CA ALA A 37 -14.21 4.57 -7.41
C ALA A 37 -14.15 5.92 -6.67
N LEU A 38 -15.10 6.84 -6.91
CA LEU A 38 -15.24 8.06 -6.13
C LEU A 38 -15.57 7.76 -4.67
N GLY A 39 -16.58 6.92 -4.41
CA GLY A 39 -16.97 6.53 -3.06
C GLY A 39 -15.83 5.87 -2.28
N TYR A 40 -15.06 4.98 -2.92
CA TYR A 40 -13.83 4.42 -2.36
C TYR A 40 -12.83 5.50 -1.93
N VAL A 41 -12.53 6.45 -2.84
CA VAL A 41 -11.55 7.50 -2.57
C VAL A 41 -12.02 8.44 -1.45
N GLU A 42 -13.29 8.84 -1.46
CA GLU A 42 -13.85 9.74 -0.44
C GLU A 42 -13.88 9.07 0.94
N ALA A 43 -14.37 7.83 1.03
CA ALA A 43 -14.44 7.13 2.31
C ALA A 43 -13.06 6.96 2.96
N LEU A 44 -12.06 6.57 2.18
CA LEU A 44 -10.73 6.28 2.71
C LEU A 44 -9.91 7.52 3.01
N ARG A 45 -10.08 8.61 2.26
CA ARG A 45 -9.38 9.87 2.53
C ARG A 45 -9.96 10.62 3.72
N ASN A 46 -11.24 10.40 4.02
CA ASN A 46 -11.96 11.08 5.10
C ASN A 46 -11.94 10.29 6.43
N THR A 47 -11.34 9.09 6.45
CA THR A 47 -11.20 8.28 7.68
C THR A 47 -9.75 8.30 8.16
N PRO A 48 -9.50 8.52 9.47
CA PRO A 48 -8.15 8.51 10.01
C PRO A 48 -7.47 7.15 9.75
N LEU A 49 -6.19 7.19 9.33
CA LEU A 49 -5.44 5.98 9.02
C LEU A 49 -5.39 4.99 10.21
N LEU A 50 -5.21 5.48 11.44
CA LEU A 50 -5.19 4.61 12.62
C LEU A 50 -6.50 3.83 12.79
N VAL A 51 -7.65 4.46 12.51
CA VAL A 51 -8.96 3.79 12.55
C VAL A 51 -9.03 2.71 11.48
N GLN A 52 -8.49 2.95 10.29
CA GLN A 52 -8.43 1.92 9.25
C GLN A 52 -7.53 0.75 9.66
N LEU A 53 -6.37 1.02 10.27
CA LEU A 53 -5.50 -0.06 10.78
C LEU A 53 -6.23 -0.92 11.83
N PHE A 54 -6.94 -0.28 12.75
CA PHE A 54 -7.77 -0.98 13.74
C PHE A 54 -8.90 -1.76 13.09
N PHE A 55 -9.57 -1.20 12.08
CA PHE A 55 -10.60 -1.90 11.35
C PHE A 55 -10.05 -3.17 10.67
N TRP A 56 -8.96 -3.06 9.91
CA TRP A 56 -8.36 -4.23 9.25
C TRP A 56 -7.92 -5.28 10.26
N TYR A 57 -7.30 -4.86 11.37
CA TYR A 57 -6.81 -5.80 12.37
C TYR A 57 -7.96 -6.43 13.19
N PHE A 58 -8.71 -5.63 13.93
CA PHE A 58 -9.71 -6.11 14.88
C PHE A 58 -11.02 -6.57 14.22
N ALA A 59 -11.48 -5.89 13.16
CA ALA A 59 -12.76 -6.21 12.54
C ALA A 59 -12.65 -7.26 11.41
N ILE A 60 -11.50 -7.34 10.73
CA ILE A 60 -11.30 -8.30 9.63
C ILE A 60 -10.42 -9.46 10.08
N PHE A 61 -9.12 -9.24 10.32
CA PHE A 61 -8.18 -10.35 10.52
C PHE A 61 -8.47 -11.18 11.77
N LEU A 62 -8.80 -10.57 12.90
CA LEU A 62 -9.12 -11.32 14.12
C LEU A 62 -10.45 -12.07 14.07
N GLN A 63 -11.36 -11.68 13.18
CA GLN A 63 -12.65 -12.36 12.99
C GLN A 63 -12.60 -13.47 11.95
N LEU A 64 -11.46 -13.69 11.29
CA LEU A 64 -11.29 -14.82 10.39
C LEU A 64 -11.39 -16.16 11.14
N PRO A 65 -11.71 -17.27 10.45
CA PRO A 65 -11.73 -18.59 11.07
C PRO A 65 -10.42 -18.93 11.76
N ASP A 66 -10.50 -19.63 12.89
CA ASP A 66 -9.33 -20.01 13.69
C ASP A 66 -8.59 -21.23 13.15
N GLY A 67 -9.10 -21.82 12.06
CA GLY A 67 -8.54 -22.99 11.42
C GLY A 67 -8.88 -24.29 12.14
N SER A 68 -9.75 -24.26 13.16
CA SER A 68 -10.22 -25.48 13.84
C SER A 68 -11.12 -26.32 12.93
N SER A 69 -11.35 -27.58 13.32
CA SER A 69 -12.30 -28.46 12.61
C SER A 69 -13.73 -27.87 12.55
N SER A 70 -14.09 -27.02 13.53
CA SER A 70 -15.38 -26.32 13.56
C SER A 70 -15.43 -25.07 12.67
N HIS A 71 -14.31 -24.36 12.53
CA HIS A 71 -14.18 -23.16 11.70
C HIS A 71 -12.96 -23.31 10.78
N PRO A 72 -13.11 -24.05 9.67
CA PRO A 72 -12.00 -24.32 8.77
C PRO A 72 -11.47 -23.05 8.12
N PRO A 73 -10.19 -23.03 7.72
CA PRO A 73 -9.56 -21.84 7.17
C PRO A 73 -10.16 -21.46 5.81
N LEU A 74 -10.23 -20.16 5.51
CA LEU A 74 -10.72 -19.68 4.22
C LEU A 74 -9.62 -19.88 3.16
N ARG A 75 -9.96 -20.62 2.10
CA ARG A 75 -9.04 -20.94 1.00
C ARG A 75 -9.43 -20.16 -0.25
N LEU A 76 -8.49 -19.39 -0.77
CA LEU A 76 -8.63 -18.61 -2.00
C LEU A 76 -7.69 -19.17 -3.08
N LEU A 77 -8.01 -18.89 -4.34
CA LEU A 77 -7.17 -19.25 -5.50
C LEU A 77 -6.78 -20.74 -5.54
N GLY A 78 -7.76 -21.63 -5.36
CA GLY A 78 -7.52 -23.08 -5.36
C GLY A 78 -6.70 -23.59 -4.18
N GLY A 79 -6.55 -22.79 -3.11
CA GLY A 79 -5.74 -23.12 -1.94
C GLY A 79 -4.35 -22.51 -1.92
N LEU A 80 -3.99 -21.70 -2.92
CA LEU A 80 -2.73 -20.93 -2.91
C LEU A 80 -2.70 -19.90 -1.80
N VAL A 81 -3.85 -19.32 -1.42
CA VAL A 81 -3.92 -18.36 -0.32
C VAL A 81 -4.83 -18.91 0.75
N THR A 82 -4.33 -19.00 1.98
CA THR A 82 -5.10 -19.43 3.14
C THR A 82 -5.19 -18.32 4.16
N LEU A 83 -6.39 -18.05 4.65
CA LEU A 83 -6.71 -16.98 5.59
C LEU A 83 -7.25 -17.58 6.89
N THR A 84 -6.63 -17.19 8.00
CA THR A 84 -7.02 -17.54 9.37
C THR A 84 -6.87 -16.34 10.29
N ASN A 85 -7.40 -16.41 11.50
CA ASN A 85 -7.11 -15.40 12.53
C ASN A 85 -5.62 -15.38 12.94
N SER A 86 -4.86 -16.41 12.58
CA SER A 86 -3.42 -16.50 12.81
C SER A 86 -2.60 -15.86 11.69
N GLY A 87 -3.26 -15.32 10.67
CA GLY A 87 -2.64 -14.59 9.58
C GLY A 87 -3.02 -15.08 8.19
N LEU A 88 -2.23 -14.63 7.21
CA LEU A 88 -2.38 -14.94 5.79
C LEU A 88 -1.20 -15.80 5.33
N ALA A 89 -1.48 -16.97 4.79
CA ALA A 89 -0.46 -17.83 4.18
C ALA A 89 -0.58 -17.83 2.64
N ILE A 90 0.57 -17.76 1.97
CA ILE A 90 0.68 -17.85 0.51
C ILE A 90 1.54 -19.08 0.18
N GLY A 91 0.93 -20.06 -0.50
CA GLY A 91 1.50 -21.37 -0.75
C GLY A 91 1.55 -22.26 0.49
N GLY A 92 2.28 -23.37 0.36
CA GLY A 92 2.41 -24.36 1.42
C GLY A 92 1.27 -25.39 1.44
N ALA A 93 1.48 -26.46 2.21
CA ALA A 93 0.49 -27.48 2.46
C ALA A 93 -0.25 -27.14 3.76
N LEU A 94 -1.57 -27.35 3.79
CA LEU A 94 -2.32 -27.24 5.05
C LEU A 94 -2.10 -28.50 5.87
N VAL A 95 -1.48 -28.32 7.02
CA VAL A 95 -1.18 -29.36 8.00
C VAL A 95 -1.96 -29.03 9.26
N GLU A 96 -2.66 -30.02 9.80
CA GLU A 96 -3.32 -29.88 11.08
C GLU A 96 -2.29 -29.99 12.21
N ARG A 97 -2.16 -28.93 13.01
CA ARG A 97 -1.27 -28.87 14.16
C ARG A 97 -2.04 -28.37 15.38
N PHE A 98 -2.04 -29.16 16.45
CA PHE A 98 -2.79 -28.87 17.68
C PHE A 98 -4.28 -28.57 17.43
N GLY A 99 -4.92 -29.33 16.54
CA GLY A 99 -6.35 -29.16 16.20
C GLY A 99 -6.65 -27.92 15.35
N ARG A 100 -5.63 -27.25 14.81
CA ARG A 100 -5.76 -26.09 13.91
C ARG A 100 -5.03 -26.36 12.59
N MET A 101 -5.70 -26.06 11.49
CA MET A 101 -5.13 -26.10 10.14
C MET A 101 -4.20 -24.91 9.95
N MET A 102 -2.90 -25.19 9.83
CA MET A 102 -1.85 -24.21 9.59
C MET A 102 -1.16 -24.51 8.26
N ALA A 103 -0.74 -23.48 7.54
CA ALA A 103 -0.07 -23.67 6.25
C ALA A 103 1.44 -23.86 6.44
N GLU A 104 1.98 -25.07 6.27
CA GLU A 104 3.41 -25.33 6.37
C GLU A 104 4.12 -25.25 5.02
N GLY A 105 5.35 -24.73 5.01
CA GLY A 105 6.18 -24.60 3.80
C GLY A 105 5.81 -23.45 2.85
N GLY A 106 4.83 -22.61 3.24
CA GLY A 106 4.45 -21.39 2.52
C GLY A 106 4.98 -20.11 3.19
N TYR A 107 4.73 -18.97 2.55
CA TYR A 107 5.03 -17.65 3.14
C TYR A 107 3.88 -17.24 4.06
N GLN A 108 4.14 -17.10 5.36
CA GLN A 108 3.14 -16.68 6.34
C GLN A 108 3.33 -15.22 6.74
N LEU A 109 2.26 -14.45 6.64
CA LEU A 109 2.14 -13.09 7.13
C LEU A 109 1.33 -13.12 8.41
N THR A 110 1.87 -12.57 9.48
CA THR A 110 1.13 -12.41 10.74
C THR A 110 -0.09 -11.49 10.51
N PRO A 111 -1.17 -11.61 11.30
CA PRO A 111 -2.37 -10.82 11.09
C PRO A 111 -2.09 -9.31 11.25
N GLU A 112 -1.16 -8.92 12.12
CA GLU A 112 -0.77 -7.52 12.31
C GLU A 112 -0.03 -6.99 11.08
N LEU A 113 0.90 -7.78 10.50
CA LEU A 113 1.61 -7.39 9.28
C LEU A 113 0.67 -7.29 8.09
N ALA A 114 -0.25 -8.26 7.93
CA ALA A 114 -1.22 -8.24 6.85
C ALA A 114 -2.18 -7.06 6.97
N ALA A 115 -2.70 -6.78 8.18
CA ALA A 115 -3.55 -5.63 8.46
C ALA A 115 -2.82 -4.30 8.21
N LEU A 116 -1.55 -4.20 8.62
CA LEU A 116 -0.74 -3.01 8.40
C LEU A 116 -0.51 -2.74 6.92
N VAL A 117 -0.06 -3.75 6.17
CA VAL A 117 0.23 -3.62 4.74
C VAL A 117 -1.04 -3.30 3.96
N ILE A 118 -2.15 -4.00 4.21
CA ILE A 118 -3.42 -3.76 3.52
C ILE A 118 -3.98 -2.39 3.90
N GLY A 119 -4.00 -2.05 5.18
CA GLY A 119 -4.53 -0.77 5.65
C GLY A 119 -3.76 0.42 5.10
N LEU A 120 -2.42 0.37 5.12
CA LEU A 120 -1.58 1.39 4.49
C LEU A 120 -1.78 1.43 2.97
N ALA A 121 -1.81 0.27 2.30
CA ALA A 121 -1.96 0.22 0.86
C ALA A 121 -3.29 0.79 0.39
N VAL A 122 -4.39 0.40 1.04
CA VAL A 122 -5.75 0.87 0.76
C VAL A 122 -5.85 2.38 1.01
N TYR A 123 -5.42 2.85 2.18
CA TYR A 123 -5.39 4.28 2.50
C TYR A 123 -4.60 5.09 1.45
N THR A 124 -3.33 4.72 1.22
CA THR A 124 -2.45 5.47 0.31
C THR A 124 -2.92 5.39 -1.14
N SER A 125 -3.51 4.27 -1.56
CA SER A 125 -4.04 4.11 -2.92
C SER A 125 -5.14 5.12 -3.26
N ALA A 126 -5.93 5.56 -2.27
CA ALA A 126 -6.96 6.57 -2.49
C ALA A 126 -6.35 7.94 -2.83
N PHE A 127 -5.23 8.31 -2.20
CA PHE A 127 -4.48 9.53 -2.55
C PHE A 127 -3.77 9.38 -3.90
N ILE A 128 -3.19 8.22 -4.18
CA ILE A 128 -2.60 7.91 -5.49
C ILE A 128 -3.65 8.00 -6.61
N ALA A 129 -4.88 7.54 -6.37
CA ALA A 129 -5.95 7.64 -7.35
C ALA A 129 -6.31 9.09 -7.71
N GLU A 130 -6.29 10.01 -6.74
CA GLU A 130 -6.42 11.46 -7.04
C GLU A 130 -5.24 12.00 -7.83
N ILE A 131 -4.03 11.60 -7.47
CA ILE A 131 -2.81 12.03 -8.18
C ILE A 131 -2.87 11.57 -9.64
N VAL A 132 -3.21 10.31 -9.89
CA VAL A 132 -3.32 9.73 -11.24
C VAL A 132 -4.42 10.44 -12.04
N ARG A 133 -5.61 10.60 -11.46
CA ARG A 133 -6.71 11.31 -12.12
C ARG A 133 -6.35 12.76 -12.43
N GLY A 134 -5.78 13.47 -11.45
CA GLY A 134 -5.34 14.86 -11.58
C GLY A 134 -4.25 15.01 -12.64
N GLY A 135 -3.30 14.08 -12.70
CA GLY A 135 -2.24 14.06 -13.72
C GLY A 135 -2.76 13.86 -15.14
N ILE A 136 -3.76 12.98 -15.32
CA ILE A 136 -4.40 12.78 -16.63
C ILE A 136 -5.18 14.03 -17.06
N LEU A 137 -5.93 14.64 -16.14
CA LEU A 137 -6.73 15.84 -16.45
C LEU A 137 -5.89 17.11 -16.63
N ALA A 138 -4.66 17.13 -16.13
CA ALA A 138 -3.73 18.24 -16.31
C ALA A 138 -3.17 18.36 -17.74
N VAL A 139 -3.22 17.27 -18.53
CA VAL A 139 -2.81 17.32 -19.95
C VAL A 139 -3.95 17.88 -20.79
N SER A 140 -3.68 18.95 -21.54
CA SER A 140 -4.66 19.59 -22.43
C SER A 140 -5.24 18.61 -23.44
N ARG A 141 -6.57 18.66 -23.64
CA ARG A 141 -7.29 17.85 -24.66
C ARG A 141 -6.78 18.11 -26.08
N GLY A 142 -6.29 19.33 -26.34
CA GLY A 142 -5.72 19.71 -27.63
C GLY A 142 -4.52 18.86 -28.05
N GLN A 143 -3.79 18.25 -27.10
CA GLN A 143 -2.71 17.29 -27.40
C GLN A 143 -3.24 16.05 -28.13
N MET A 144 -4.41 15.54 -27.72
CA MET A 144 -5.04 14.40 -28.37
C MET A 144 -5.66 14.80 -29.72
N GLU A 145 -6.25 15.98 -29.81
CA GLU A 145 -6.80 16.51 -31.06
C GLU A 145 -5.70 16.71 -32.10
N ALA A 146 -4.58 17.33 -31.73
CA ALA A 146 -3.41 17.48 -32.59
C ALA A 146 -2.84 16.12 -33.02
N ALA A 147 -2.73 15.15 -32.10
CA ALA A 147 -2.30 13.79 -32.42
C ALA A 147 -3.20 13.13 -33.49
N ARG A 148 -4.52 13.28 -33.34
CA ARG A 148 -5.51 12.77 -34.32
C ARG A 148 -5.41 13.49 -35.67
N SER A 149 -5.17 14.80 -35.68
CA SER A 149 -4.94 15.58 -36.90
C SER A 149 -3.69 15.15 -37.66
N LEU A 150 -2.67 14.67 -36.95
CA LEU A 150 -1.47 14.05 -37.53
C LEU A 150 -1.67 12.59 -37.97
N GLY A 151 -2.91 12.08 -37.93
CA GLY A 151 -3.24 10.71 -38.34
C GLY A 151 -2.96 9.64 -37.29
N LEU A 152 -2.58 10.00 -36.06
CA LEU A 152 -2.36 9.02 -34.99
C LEU A 152 -3.69 8.41 -34.52
N THR A 153 -3.67 7.11 -34.26
CA THR A 153 -4.78 6.44 -33.57
C THR A 153 -4.85 6.88 -32.11
N TYR A 154 -6.02 6.73 -31.47
CA TYR A 154 -6.19 7.05 -30.05
C TYR A 154 -5.15 6.34 -29.16
N ARG A 155 -4.84 5.07 -29.45
CA ARG A 155 -3.83 4.30 -28.71
C ARG A 155 -2.42 4.86 -28.90
N GLN A 156 -2.08 5.29 -30.12
CA GLN A 156 -0.79 5.94 -30.39
C GLN A 156 -0.71 7.31 -29.69
N GLY A 157 -1.74 8.14 -29.78
CA GLY A 157 -1.80 9.42 -29.08
C GLY A 157 -1.67 9.25 -27.56
N LEU A 158 -2.37 8.27 -26.99
CA LEU A 158 -2.23 7.94 -25.57
C LEU A 158 -0.80 7.51 -25.23
N ARG A 159 -0.23 6.53 -25.95
CA ARG A 159 1.07 5.94 -25.61
C ARG A 159 2.24 6.88 -25.84
N LEU A 160 2.21 7.65 -26.93
CA LEU A 160 3.35 8.43 -27.41
C LEU A 160 3.33 9.87 -26.91
N ILE A 161 2.15 10.44 -26.63
CA ILE A 161 2.00 11.87 -26.32
C ILE A 161 1.47 12.05 -24.90
N ILE A 162 0.30 11.49 -24.59
CA ILE A 162 -0.38 11.77 -23.32
C ILE A 162 0.30 11.07 -22.14
N LEU A 163 0.49 9.76 -22.18
CA LEU A 163 1.03 8.99 -21.06
C LEU A 163 2.41 9.48 -20.61
N PRO A 164 3.38 9.77 -21.50
CA PRO A 164 4.67 10.33 -21.09
C PRO A 164 4.54 11.66 -20.33
N GLN A 165 3.62 12.53 -20.74
CA GLN A 165 3.34 13.80 -20.04
C GLN A 165 2.69 13.54 -18.68
N VAL A 166 1.69 12.65 -18.62
CA VAL A 166 1.03 12.27 -17.36
C VAL A 166 2.04 11.72 -16.35
N PHE A 167 2.94 10.83 -16.78
CA PHE A 167 3.98 10.27 -15.92
C PHE A 167 4.84 11.37 -15.28
N ARG A 168 5.24 12.38 -16.06
CA ARG A 168 6.01 13.52 -15.55
C ARG A 168 5.25 14.33 -14.50
N ILE A 169 3.94 14.45 -14.65
CA ILE A 169 3.08 15.20 -13.72
C ILE A 169 2.88 14.43 -12.41
N ILE A 170 2.68 13.11 -12.47
CA ILE A 170 2.32 12.31 -11.29
C ILE A 170 3.51 11.87 -10.44
N ILE A 171 4.71 11.74 -11.01
CA ILE A 171 5.87 11.20 -10.29
C ILE A 171 6.25 12.01 -9.04
N PRO A 172 6.35 13.36 -9.09
CA PRO A 172 6.67 14.14 -7.90
C PRO A 172 5.70 13.92 -6.72
N PRO A 173 4.35 14.03 -6.90
CA PRO A 173 3.43 13.76 -5.80
C PRO A 173 3.34 12.28 -5.40
N LEU A 174 3.58 11.31 -6.31
CA LEU A 174 3.70 9.89 -5.93
C LEU A 174 4.85 9.65 -4.96
N GLY A 175 5.99 10.31 -5.20
CA GLY A 175 7.13 10.25 -4.31
C GLY A 175 6.81 10.67 -2.87
N ASN A 176 6.03 11.74 -2.72
CA ASN A 176 5.55 12.17 -1.41
C ASN A 176 4.65 11.11 -0.74
N GLN A 177 3.79 10.43 -1.51
CA GLN A 177 2.95 9.36 -0.96
C GLN A 177 3.75 8.14 -0.50
N PHE A 178 4.85 7.81 -1.18
CA PHE A 178 5.74 6.71 -0.76
C PHE A 178 6.48 7.04 0.54
N LEU A 179 6.94 8.29 0.68
CA LEU A 179 7.52 8.78 1.93
C LEU A 179 6.49 8.77 3.07
N ASN A 180 5.26 9.21 2.79
CA ASN A 180 4.19 9.21 3.78
C ASN A 180 3.81 7.79 4.22
N LEU A 181 3.70 6.84 3.30
CA LEU A 181 3.43 5.43 3.64
C LEU A 181 4.52 4.89 4.58
N THR A 182 5.78 5.17 4.26
CA THR A 182 6.93 4.75 5.07
C THR A 182 6.89 5.38 6.47
N LYS A 183 6.56 6.68 6.60
CA LYS A 183 6.44 7.33 7.92
C LYS A 183 5.24 6.78 8.69
N ASN A 184 4.13 6.56 8.00
CA ASN A 184 2.89 6.08 8.58
C ASN A 184 2.96 4.61 9.02
N SER A 185 3.95 3.83 8.57
CA SER A 185 4.17 2.48 9.11
C SER A 185 4.46 2.49 10.60
N SER A 186 4.88 3.61 11.18
CA SER A 186 5.04 3.77 12.64
C SER A 186 3.75 3.63 13.44
N LEU A 187 2.58 3.83 12.81
CA LEU A 187 1.27 3.60 13.44
C LEU A 187 1.01 2.12 13.74
N ALA A 188 1.85 1.21 13.21
CA ALA A 188 1.89 -0.21 13.55
C ALA A 188 1.94 -0.49 15.06
N LEU A 189 2.52 0.43 15.85
CA LEU A 189 2.52 0.36 17.31
C LEU A 189 1.10 0.15 17.87
N GLY A 190 0.09 0.78 17.26
CA GLY A 190 -1.30 0.68 17.73
C GLY A 190 -1.92 -0.72 17.61
N ILE A 191 -1.42 -1.55 16.69
CA ILE A 191 -1.88 -2.94 16.50
C ILE A 191 -0.87 -3.97 17.01
N GLY A 192 0.16 -3.51 17.75
CA GLY A 192 1.16 -4.39 18.36
C GLY A 192 2.17 -5.00 17.38
N TYR A 193 2.25 -4.51 16.13
CA TYR A 193 3.23 -5.03 15.18
C TYR A 193 4.63 -4.49 15.48
N ALA A 194 5.60 -5.39 15.64
CA ALA A 194 6.96 -5.04 15.98
C ALA A 194 7.69 -4.40 14.79
N GLU A 195 8.05 -3.13 14.92
CA GLU A 195 8.81 -2.36 13.94
C GLU A 195 9.82 -1.43 14.63
N LEU A 196 10.49 -0.56 13.88
CA LEU A 196 11.55 0.29 14.40
C LEU A 196 11.11 1.13 15.62
N LEU A 197 9.91 1.73 15.62
CA LEU A 197 9.40 2.50 16.75
C LEU A 197 9.09 1.63 17.97
N THR A 198 8.57 0.42 17.78
CA THR A 198 8.31 -0.49 18.91
C THR A 198 9.61 -0.94 19.55
N THR A 199 10.66 -1.22 18.74
CA THR A 199 12.00 -1.53 19.26
C THR A 199 12.56 -0.37 20.08
N ALA A 200 12.38 0.88 19.64
CA ALA A 200 12.75 2.05 20.43
C ALA A 200 12.04 2.13 21.78
N ASN A 201 10.73 1.89 21.81
CA ASN A 201 9.95 1.87 23.05
C ASN A 201 10.45 0.79 24.02
N THR A 202 10.75 -0.41 23.51
CA THR A 202 11.33 -1.49 24.32
C THR A 202 12.69 -1.08 24.90
N VAL A 203 13.62 -0.58 24.09
CA VAL A 203 14.94 -0.12 24.55
C VAL A 203 14.81 1.01 25.57
N SER A 204 13.95 2.00 25.29
CA SER A 204 13.65 3.12 26.19
C SER A 204 13.14 2.62 27.55
N SER A 205 12.21 1.67 27.56
CA SER A 205 11.62 1.11 28.79
C SER A 205 12.59 0.25 29.61
N GLN A 206 13.55 -0.42 28.97
CA GLN A 206 14.50 -1.32 29.63
C GLN A 206 15.77 -0.61 30.10
N SER A 207 16.25 0.37 29.33
CA SER A 207 17.51 1.06 29.59
C SER A 207 17.33 2.45 30.21
N PHE A 208 16.09 2.97 30.24
CA PHE A 208 15.77 4.36 30.61
C PHE A 208 16.50 5.42 29.75
N ARG A 209 17.01 5.04 28.57
CA ARG A 209 17.72 5.89 27.61
C ARG A 209 16.82 6.29 26.46
N SER A 210 15.75 7.02 26.77
CA SER A 210 14.74 7.40 25.80
C SER A 210 15.30 8.28 24.69
N LEU A 211 16.14 9.27 25.05
CA LEU A 211 16.70 10.22 24.09
C LEU A 211 17.53 9.49 23.02
N GLU A 212 18.41 8.58 23.42
CA GLU A 212 19.25 7.83 22.49
C GLU A 212 18.44 6.88 21.61
N ALA A 213 17.48 6.15 22.20
CA ALA A 213 16.62 5.24 21.46
C ALA A 213 15.82 5.95 20.35
N PHE A 214 15.15 7.07 20.67
CA PHE A 214 14.38 7.83 19.70
C PHE A 214 15.25 8.62 18.71
N THR A 215 16.45 9.03 19.10
CA THR A 215 17.42 9.64 18.18
C THR A 215 17.84 8.66 17.08
N VAL A 216 18.19 7.42 17.46
CA VAL A 216 18.55 6.36 16.50
C VAL A 216 17.39 6.07 15.53
N VAL A 217 16.16 5.98 16.05
CA VAL A 217 14.98 5.75 15.21
C VAL A 217 14.72 6.92 14.26
N THR A 218 14.86 8.15 14.73
CA THR A 218 14.70 9.35 13.89
C THR A 218 15.73 9.37 12.76
N LEU A 219 17.00 9.09 13.05
CA LEU A 219 18.05 9.01 12.05
C LEU A 219 17.82 7.87 11.05
N ALA A 220 17.33 6.72 11.49
CA ALA A 220 17.00 5.61 10.61
C ALA A 220 15.80 5.93 9.69
N TYR A 221 14.74 6.56 10.20
CA TYR A 221 13.61 7.03 9.37
C TYR A 221 14.04 8.13 8.39
N LEU A 222 14.95 9.02 8.80
CA LEU A 222 15.54 10.03 7.93
C LEU A 222 16.36 9.37 6.81
N ALA A 223 17.25 8.44 7.14
CA ALA A 223 18.06 7.71 6.17
C ALA A 223 17.17 6.97 5.16
N LEU A 224 16.12 6.28 5.63
CA LEU A 224 15.15 5.62 4.76
C LEU A 224 14.41 6.61 3.85
N SER A 225 14.02 7.77 4.39
CA SER A 225 13.38 8.83 3.60
C SER A 225 14.31 9.39 2.53
N LEU A 226 15.59 9.60 2.86
CA LEU A 226 16.60 10.07 1.90
C LEU A 226 16.90 9.03 0.82
N MET A 227 16.94 7.74 1.17
CA MET A 227 17.09 6.66 0.18
C MET A 227 15.93 6.63 -0.81
N ILE A 228 14.68 6.71 -0.31
CA ILE A 228 13.49 6.75 -1.16
C ILE A 228 13.50 8.01 -2.03
N SER A 229 13.77 9.18 -1.43
CA SER A 229 13.86 10.46 -2.15
C SER A 229 14.95 10.46 -3.23
N GLY A 230 16.12 9.92 -2.92
CA GLY A 230 17.24 9.78 -3.86
C GLY A 230 16.88 8.89 -5.05
N ALA A 231 16.28 7.72 -4.80
CA ALA A 231 15.80 6.83 -5.85
C ALA A 231 14.76 7.52 -6.78
N LEU A 232 13.82 8.27 -6.19
CA LEU A 232 12.83 9.03 -6.94
C LEU A 232 13.45 10.19 -7.74
N ASN A 233 14.48 10.84 -7.21
CA ASN A 233 15.18 11.90 -7.91
C ASN A 233 15.94 11.38 -9.14
N VAL A 234 16.57 10.21 -9.03
CA VAL A 234 17.20 9.54 -10.19
C VAL A 234 16.18 9.25 -11.28
N ILE A 235 14.99 8.76 -10.91
CA ILE A 235 13.90 8.53 -11.86
C ILE A 235 13.45 9.86 -12.50
N ARG A 236 13.30 10.92 -11.70
CA ARG A 236 12.91 12.25 -12.20
C ARG A 236 13.91 12.81 -13.20
N LEU A 237 15.22 12.67 -12.93
CA LEU A 237 16.29 13.15 -13.82
C LEU A 237 16.34 12.40 -15.16
N ARG A 238 15.89 11.14 -15.21
CA ARG A 238 15.81 10.37 -16.46
C ARG A 238 14.60 10.74 -17.33
N LEU A 239 13.62 11.45 -16.76
CA LEU A 239 12.36 11.76 -17.42
C LEU A 239 12.26 13.21 -17.89
N GLY A 240 13.13 14.10 -17.37
CA GLY A 240 13.36 15.45 -17.86
C GLY A 240 14.32 15.43 -19.04
#